data_AF-A0A9D0NZG0-F1
#
_entry.id   AF-A0A9D0NZG0-F1
#
_cell.length_a   1.000
_cell.length_b   1.000
_cell.length_c   1.000
_cell.angle_alpha   90.00
_cell.angle_beta   90.00
_cell.angle_gamma   90.00
#
_symmetry.space_group_name_H-M   'P 1'
#
loop_
_entity.id
_entity.type
_entity.pdbx_description
1 polymer ?
#
loop_
_entity_poly.entity_id
_entity_poly.type
_entity_poly.pdbx_seq_one_letter_code
_entity_poly.pdbx_strand_id
1 'polypeptide(L)' 'MGDEEINLSDLPEVSPEQFARAVVRKGLKPVQNKTQITLRIDTDVLNWFKNQGKGYQTNINSLLKAYKEAHQNHG' A
#
# COMPACT_ATOMS: atom_id res chain seq x y z
N MET A 1 -23.21 -0.25 26.29
CA MET A 1 -21.75 -0.18 26.34
C MET A 1 -21.38 1.27 26.52
N GLY A 2 -20.85 1.59 27.69
CA GLY A 2 -20.33 2.91 28.03
C GLY A 2 -18.81 2.90 27.95
N ASP A 3 -18.21 4.09 27.84
CA ASP A 3 -16.75 4.25 27.78
C ASP A 3 -16.05 3.69 29.04
N GLU A 4 -16.78 3.62 30.16
CA GLU A 4 -16.36 3.01 31.43
C GLU A 4 -16.06 1.50 31.38
N GLU A 5 -16.53 0.79 30.35
CA GLU A 5 -16.27 -0.65 30.17
C GLU A 5 -15.00 -0.92 29.34
N ILE A 6 -14.30 0.11 28.89
CA ILE A 6 -13.11 -0.01 28.04
C ILE A 6 -11.87 -0.27 28.91
N ASN A 7 -11.32 -1.49 28.81
CA ASN A 7 -10.07 -1.85 29.48
C ASN A 7 -8.85 -1.33 28.70
N LEU A 8 -8.06 -0.46 29.34
CA LEU A 8 -6.84 0.14 28.78
C LEU A 8 -5.53 -0.42 29.39
N SER A 9 -5.59 -1.46 30.23
CA SER A 9 -4.43 -1.95 30.99
C SER A 9 -3.28 -2.48 30.14
N ASP A 10 -3.52 -2.81 28.87
CA ASP A 10 -2.52 -3.33 27.92
C ASP A 10 -1.90 -2.23 27.04
N LEU A 11 -2.40 -0.99 27.14
CA LEU A 11 -1.95 0.12 26.31
C LEU A 11 -1.04 1.05 27.12
N PRO A 12 0.15 1.40 26.61
CA PRO A 12 0.97 2.43 27.25
C PRO A 12 0.27 3.79 27.14
N GLU A 13 0.17 4.53 28.24
CA GLU A 13 -0.32 5.90 28.22
C GLU A 13 0.61 6.79 27.40
N VAL A 14 0.03 7.60 26.52
CA VAL A 14 0.78 8.58 25.72
C VAL A 14 0.97 9.84 26.54
N SER A 15 2.21 10.16 26.89
CA SER A 15 2.52 11.40 27.61
C SER A 15 2.30 12.63 26.72
N PRO A 16 2.05 13.81 27.30
CA PRO A 16 1.93 15.07 26.55
C PRO A 16 3.16 15.36 25.68
N GLU A 17 4.36 14.99 26.15
CA GLU A 17 5.61 15.14 25.41
C GLU A 17 5.71 14.18 24.22
N GLN A 18 5.24 12.94 24.38
CA GLN A 18 5.15 11.96 23.30
C GLN A 18 4.13 12.41 22.24
N PHE A 19 3.01 12.97 22.66
CA PHE A 19 2.00 13.53 21.76
C PHE A 19 2.53 14.75 21.00
N ALA A 20 3.26 15.65 21.66
CA ALA A 20 3.88 16.82 21.03
C ALA A 20 4.95 16.45 19.98
N ARG A 21 5.64 15.31 20.17
CA ARG A 21 6.61 14.78 19.20
C ARG A 21 5.97 13.92 18.11
N ALA A 22 4.68 13.61 18.23
CA ALA A 22 3.98 12.81 17.25
C ALA A 22 3.96 13.58 15.91
N VAL A 23 4.59 12.98 14.89
CA VAL A 23 4.53 13.53 13.53
C VAL A 23 3.12 13.30 13.00
N VAL A 24 2.30 14.34 13.03
CA VAL A 24 1.07 14.36 12.23
C VAL A 24 1.51 14.21 10.78
N ARG A 25 1.12 13.12 10.12
CA ARG A 25 1.29 12.93 8.68
C ARG A 25 0.41 13.92 7.91
N LYS A 26 0.76 15.20 7.98
CA LYS A 26 0.06 16.32 7.35
C LYS A 26 0.62 16.45 5.93
N GLY A 27 -0.19 16.13 4.93
CA GLY A 27 0.19 16.28 3.52
C GLY A 27 0.72 15.05 2.80
N LEU A 28 0.45 13.82 3.29
CA LEU A 28 0.52 12.66 2.40
C LEU A 28 -0.46 12.91 1.24
N LYS A 29 0.06 13.02 0.01
CA LYS A 29 -0.79 12.98 -1.18
C LYS A 29 -1.65 11.71 -1.08
N PRO A 30 -2.97 11.78 -1.31
CA PRO A 30 -3.80 10.59 -1.36
C PRO A 30 -3.13 9.61 -2.30
N VAL A 31 -2.77 8.42 -1.82
CA VAL A 31 -2.27 7.38 -2.71
C VAL A 31 -3.43 7.06 -3.62
N GLN A 32 -3.27 7.36 -4.90
CA GLN A 32 -4.31 7.11 -5.88
C GLN A 32 -4.61 5.61 -5.86
N ASN A 33 -5.87 5.28 -5.55
CA ASN A 33 -6.27 3.88 -5.41
C ASN A 33 -6.03 3.14 -6.73
N LYS A 34 -5.47 1.94 -6.63
CA LYS A 34 -5.37 1.05 -7.78
C LYS A 34 -6.78 0.63 -8.18
N THR A 35 -7.13 0.75 -9.45
CA THR A 35 -8.39 0.21 -9.96
C THR A 35 -8.31 -1.31 -9.98
N GLN A 36 -9.24 -1.99 -9.31
CA GLN A 36 -9.36 -3.44 -9.40
C GLN A 36 -10.02 -3.79 -10.73
N ILE A 37 -9.33 -4.59 -11.54
CA ILE A 37 -9.81 -5.06 -12.84
C ILE A 37 -9.68 -6.59 -12.93
N THR A 38 -10.45 -7.20 -13.84
CA THR A 38 -10.24 -8.59 -14.24
C THR A 38 -9.39 -8.61 -15.50
N LEU A 39 -8.20 -9.21 -15.43
CA LEU A 39 -7.27 -9.35 -16.54
C LEU A 39 -6.84 -10.81 -16.67
N ARG A 40 -6.76 -11.32 -17.89
CA ARG A 40 -6.17 -12.64 -18.18
C ARG A 40 -4.69 -12.46 -18.49
N ILE A 41 -3.86 -13.31 -17.89
CA ILE A 41 -2.41 -13.37 -18.09
C ILE A 41 -2.10 -14.83 -18.38
N ASP A 42 -1.17 -15.08 -19.31
CA ASP A 42 -0.71 -16.43 -19.60
C ASP A 42 -0.16 -17.13 -18.34
N THR A 43 -0.39 -18.43 -18.28
CA THR A 43 -0.12 -19.21 -17.05
C THR A 43 1.37 -19.26 -16.73
N ASP A 44 2.23 -19.41 -17.74
CA ASP A 44 3.69 -19.42 -17.58
C ASP A 44 4.20 -18.07 -17.07
N VAL A 45 3.70 -16.97 -17.62
CA VAL A 45 4.06 -15.61 -17.20
C VAL A 45 3.64 -15.37 -15.75
N LEU A 46 2.41 -15.74 -15.39
CA LEU A 46 1.93 -15.60 -14.00
C LEU A 46 2.77 -16.42 -13.03
N ASN A 47 3.13 -17.66 -13.40
CA ASN A 47 3.97 -18.52 -12.57
C ASN A 47 5.37 -17.95 -12.41
N TRP A 48 5.97 -17.39 -13.46
CA TRP A 48 7.27 -16.73 -13.38
C TRP A 48 7.27 -15.57 -12.38
N PHE A 49 6.22 -14.74 -12.38
CA PHE A 49 6.08 -13.66 -11.39
C PHE A 49 5.84 -14.20 -9.97
N LYS A 50 5.01 -15.23 -9.79
CA LYS A 50 4.75 -15.86 -8.48
C LYS A 50 6.02 -16.46 -7.87
N ASN A 51 6.90 -17.03 -8.69
CA ASN A 51 8.17 -17.62 -8.24
C ASN A 51 9.15 -16.59 -7.67
N GLN A 52 8.95 -15.29 -7.92
CA GLN A 52 9.75 -14.20 -7.33
C GLN A 52 9.31 -13.88 -5.88
N GLY A 53 8.25 -14.52 -5.39
CA GLY A 53 7.82 -14.44 -4.00
C GLY A 53 6.72 -13.41 -3.74
N LYS A 54 6.66 -12.97 -2.48
CA LYS A 54 5.63 -12.03 -2.01
C LYS A 54 5.76 -10.70 -2.75
N GLY A 55 4.66 -10.22 -3.34
CA GLY A 55 4.65 -8.97 -4.09
C GLY A 55 4.62 -9.12 -5.61
N TYR A 56 4.43 -10.33 -6.15
CA TYR A 56 4.32 -10.56 -7.59
C TYR A 56 3.33 -9.63 -8.32
N GLN A 57 2.19 -9.30 -7.70
CA GLN A 57 1.22 -8.33 -8.24
C GLN A 57 1.79 -6.91 -8.32
N THR A 58 2.59 -6.51 -7.33
CA THR A 58 3.30 -5.22 -7.34
C THR A 58 4.32 -5.17 -8.46
N ASN A 59 5.06 -6.27 -8.69
CA ASN A 59 6.03 -6.37 -9.80
C ASN A 59 5.34 -6.27 -11.16
N ILE A 60 4.24 -6.99 -11.37
CA ILE A 60 3.41 -6.88 -12.58
C ILE A 60 3.00 -5.42 -12.81
N ASN A 61 2.47 -4.77 -11.78
CA ASN A 61 2.04 -3.37 -11.88
C ASN A 61 3.21 -2.40 -12.17
N SER A 62 4.40 -2.64 -11.61
CA SER A 62 5.60 -1.84 -11.90
C SER A 62 6.06 -2.00 -13.35
N LEU A 63 6.02 -3.22 -13.90
CA LEU A 63 6.35 -3.46 -15.30
C LEU A 63 5.38 -2.72 -16.24
N LEU A 64 4.08 -2.79 -15.97
CA LEU A 64 3.06 -2.08 -16.76
C LEU A 64 3.27 -0.56 -16.71
N LYS A 65 3.67 0.00 -15.57
CA LYS A 65 4.02 1.43 -15.44
C LYS A 65 5.25 1.80 -16.28
N ALA A 66 6.33 1.03 -16.18
CA ALA A 66 7.55 1.28 -16.95
C ALA A 66 7.28 1.22 -18.46
N TYR A 67 6.49 0.22 -18.90
CA TYR A 67 6.06 0.11 -20.30
C TYR A 67 5.25 1.32 -20.75
N LYS A 68 4.27 1.75 -19.95
CA LYS A 68 3.47 2.97 -20.19
C LYS A 68 4.37 4.19 -20.34
N GLU A 69 5.28 4.43 -19.40
CA GLU A 69 6.16 5.61 -19.41
C GLU A 69 7.09 5.64 -20.64
N ALA A 70 7.64 4.49 -21.02
CA ALA A 70 8.48 4.39 -22.22
C ALA A 70 7.71 4.74 -23.51
N HIS A 71 6.43 4.39 -23.60
CA HIS A 71 5.59 4.63 -24.77
C HIS A 71 4.88 5.98 -24.76
N GLN A 72 4.81 6.65 -23.60
CA GLN A 72 4.22 7.99 -23.51
C GLN A 72 5.17 9.10 -23.98
N ASN A 73 6.48 8.86 -24.04
CA ASN A 73 7.48 9.82 -24.51
C ASN A 73 7.69 9.81 -26.04
N HIS A 74 6.82 9.13 -26.79
CA HIS A 74 6.87 9.00 -28.27
C HIS A 74 5.68 9.68 -28.97
N GLY A 75 5.02 10.66 -28.31
CA GLY A 75 3.91 11.45 -28.85
C GLY A 75 4.12 12.94 -28.66
#